data_AF-A0A959XMT9-F1
#
_entry.id   AF-A0A959XMT9-F1
#
_cell.length_a   1.000
_cell.length_b   1.000
_cell.length_c   1.000
_cell.angle_alpha   90.00
_cell.angle_beta   90.00
_cell.angle_gamma   90.00
#
_symmetry.space_group_name_H-M   'P 1'
#
loop_
_entity.id
_entity.type
_entity.pdbx_description
1 polymer ?
#
loop_
_entity_poly.entity_id
_entity_poly.type
_entity_poly.pdbx_seq_one_letter_code
_entity_poly.pdbx_strand_id
1 'polypeptide(L)'
;MIRTLTLLAMSTACAALFAASGGPDAYGYTWKDSNEPDGPTYDWVDITTTGTLVNGLADDNTVGPFVMQTSFEYYWYSRKFVWIGSNGYIAFADGNIASPFPTIPSAGGTNDFIAGMMSDLNFGGTGNPAQCYYLDDGVVTTISYINVPFWSPTAPGWTGSNTFQIILNTADSTITVQFQGQSGLTQNNDIKVGIESVAGSIGLQHSSNVYPTGGYAIRYYYPPTALLDVTDATVIYNTDPGSGGRFLSRNGNSFPMSTVIGNIGNVDINSFMTTGSVLNAAGAVQVTEQVPVNFLEVEGDTLINYTPQFSPAVAGTYRYRTTISGITGELVTTNNQLIQELVVVDTTLALQDLRYHGATDDGIGLSWNGGNGGVGVYIVPPYHPAYATATTIRIVSNLNLASFNMKVYAD
;
A
#
# COMPACT_ATOMS: atom_id res chain seq x y z
N MET A 1 52.00 11.13 58.40
CA MET A 1 51.63 11.40 56.99
C MET A 1 50.95 10.14 56.46
N ILE A 2 50.01 10.29 55.52
CA ILE A 2 49.13 9.28 54.90
C ILE A 2 47.76 9.18 55.58
N ARG A 3 46.83 10.02 55.11
CA ARG A 3 45.39 9.79 55.16
C ARG A 3 45.01 9.08 53.87
N THR A 4 44.58 7.84 53.97
CA THR A 4 44.10 7.05 52.83
C THR A 4 42.69 7.52 52.50
N LEU A 5 42.52 8.18 51.36
CA LEU A 5 41.23 8.58 50.82
C LEU A 5 40.73 7.43 49.93
N THR A 6 39.67 6.74 50.35
CA THR A 6 39.02 5.70 49.52
C THR A 6 38.20 6.40 48.44
N LEU A 7 38.64 6.29 47.19
CA LEU A 7 37.91 6.81 46.03
C LEU A 7 36.78 5.83 45.69
N LEU A 8 35.54 6.20 45.98
CA LEU A 8 34.36 5.44 45.56
C LEU A 8 34.14 5.73 44.07
N ALA A 9 34.51 4.78 43.21
CA ALA A 9 34.24 4.85 41.78
C ALA A 9 32.73 4.70 41.54
N MET A 10 32.06 5.81 41.29
CA MET A 10 30.66 5.82 40.86
C MET A 10 30.65 5.41 39.38
N SER A 11 30.29 4.16 39.10
CA SER A 11 30.04 3.70 37.74
C SER A 11 28.74 4.35 37.27
N THR A 12 28.85 5.46 36.53
CA THR A 12 27.75 5.98 35.72
C THR A 12 27.47 4.96 34.62
N ALA A 13 26.47 4.11 34.83
CA ALA A 13 25.82 3.40 33.73
C ALA A 13 25.23 4.49 32.83
N CYS A 14 25.83 4.69 31.66
CA CYS A 14 25.23 5.47 30.59
C CYS A 14 24.04 4.65 30.09
N ALA A 15 22.87 4.82 30.72
CA ALA A 15 21.63 4.41 30.09
C ALA A 15 21.55 5.20 28.78
N ALA A 16 21.36 4.51 27.66
CA ALA A 16 20.98 5.18 26.43
C ALA A 16 19.68 5.96 26.75
N LEU A 17 19.79 7.27 26.87
CA LEU A 17 18.63 8.14 26.99
C LEU A 17 17.94 8.07 25.63
N PHE A 18 16.87 7.27 25.57
CA PHE A 18 15.93 7.37 24.47
C PHE A 18 15.47 8.82 24.39
N ALA A 19 15.44 9.39 23.19
CA ALA A 19 14.55 10.53 22.99
C ALA A 19 13.16 9.98 23.32
N ALA A 20 12.50 10.59 24.29
CA ALA A 20 11.21 10.09 24.77
C ALA A 20 10.05 10.85 24.08
N SER A 21 10.39 11.88 23.28
CA SER A 21 9.53 12.52 22.28
C SER A 21 10.31 12.91 21.03
N GLY A 22 9.61 13.12 19.91
CA GLY A 22 10.21 13.53 18.64
C GLY A 22 9.24 14.16 17.65
N GLY A 23 9.80 14.65 16.53
CA GLY A 23 9.12 15.51 15.58
C GLY A 23 9.18 17.01 15.96
N PRO A 24 8.42 17.89 15.27
CA PRO A 24 7.55 17.54 14.16
C PRO A 24 8.33 17.06 12.92
N ASP A 25 7.75 16.16 12.11
CA ASP A 25 8.23 15.99 10.72
C ASP A 25 7.78 17.17 9.84
N ALA A 26 8.13 17.12 8.54
CA ALA A 26 7.79 18.19 7.61
C ALA A 26 6.28 18.42 7.50
N TYR A 27 5.44 17.39 7.64
CA TYR A 27 3.98 17.54 7.59
C TYR A 27 3.41 18.03 8.93
N GLY A 28 4.04 17.66 10.05
CA GLY A 28 3.69 18.12 11.38
C GLY A 28 3.42 17.00 12.39
N TYR A 29 3.56 15.73 12.01
CA TYR A 29 3.43 14.63 12.97
C TYR A 29 4.43 14.80 14.10
N THR A 30 4.05 14.43 15.32
CA THR A 30 4.97 14.30 16.46
C THR A 30 4.82 12.92 17.08
N TRP A 31 5.75 12.50 17.92
CA TRP A 31 5.57 11.29 18.74
C TRP A 31 6.02 11.49 20.18
N LYS A 32 5.43 10.69 21.07
CA LYS A 32 5.87 10.49 22.45
C LYS A 32 5.88 9.01 22.78
N ASP A 33 6.77 8.62 23.68
CA ASP A 33 6.76 7.30 24.29
C ASP A 33 6.15 7.30 25.70
N SER A 34 5.94 6.11 26.25
CA SER A 34 5.33 5.91 27.57
C SER A 34 6.22 6.29 28.75
N ASN A 35 7.47 6.69 28.53
CA ASN A 35 8.35 7.20 29.59
C ASN A 35 8.17 8.71 29.80
N GLU A 36 7.55 9.42 28.85
CA GLU A 36 7.30 10.86 28.98
C GLU A 36 6.15 11.20 29.94
N PRO A 37 6.25 12.36 30.62
CA PRO A 37 5.08 13.02 31.18
C PRO A 37 4.01 13.23 30.09
N ASP A 38 2.79 12.82 30.41
CA ASP A 38 1.64 12.86 29.50
C ASP A 38 1.87 12.09 28.18
N GLY A 39 2.78 11.11 28.20
CA GLY A 39 2.97 10.13 27.14
C GLY A 39 1.83 9.10 27.08
N PRO A 40 1.79 8.26 26.03
CA PRO A 40 0.84 7.15 25.98
C PRO A 40 1.03 6.20 27.16
N THR A 41 -0.07 5.67 27.71
CA THR A 41 -0.01 4.52 28.62
C THR A 41 0.03 3.24 27.80
N TYR A 42 0.89 2.30 28.19
CA TYR A 42 0.83 0.92 27.71
C TYR A 42 -0.44 0.26 28.22
N ASP A 43 -1.29 -0.18 27.30
CA ASP A 43 -2.58 -0.84 27.55
C ASP A 43 -2.84 -1.85 26.44
N TRP A 44 -2.44 -3.10 26.69
CA TRP A 44 -2.50 -4.16 25.69
C TRP A 44 -3.95 -4.53 25.35
N VAL A 45 -4.27 -4.60 24.06
CA VAL A 45 -5.61 -4.97 23.58
C VAL A 45 -5.51 -6.41 23.06
N ASP A 46 -5.99 -7.36 23.86
CA ASP A 46 -5.98 -8.77 23.44
C ASP A 46 -7.07 -9.05 22.41
N ILE A 47 -6.66 -9.15 21.14
CA ILE A 47 -7.53 -9.51 20.02
C ILE A 47 -7.39 -10.97 19.56
N THR A 48 -6.70 -11.82 20.32
CA THR A 48 -6.46 -13.23 19.91
C THR A 48 -7.74 -14.07 19.88
N THR A 49 -8.79 -13.62 20.57
CA THR A 49 -10.11 -14.28 20.63
C THR A 49 -11.22 -13.53 19.90
N THR A 50 -11.02 -12.26 19.59
CA THR A 50 -12.03 -11.37 18.97
C THR A 50 -11.65 -10.94 17.55
N GLY A 51 -10.36 -10.87 17.24
CA GLY A 51 -9.82 -10.55 15.93
C GLY A 51 -9.83 -11.74 14.97
N THR A 52 -9.62 -11.43 13.70
CA THR A 52 -9.44 -12.43 12.64
C THR A 52 -7.97 -12.80 12.52
N LEU A 53 -7.66 -14.10 12.53
CA LEU A 53 -6.31 -14.60 12.24
C LEU A 53 -5.92 -14.25 10.80
N VAL A 54 -4.80 -13.56 10.64
CA VAL A 54 -4.19 -13.20 9.36
C VAL A 54 -3.44 -14.42 8.82
N ASN A 55 -4.06 -15.10 7.84
CA ASN A 55 -3.47 -16.27 7.20
C ASN A 55 -2.63 -15.87 5.98
N GLY A 56 -1.61 -16.66 5.66
CA GLY A 56 -0.79 -16.48 4.45
C GLY A 56 0.50 -15.67 4.65
N LEU A 57 0.76 -15.15 5.85
CA LEU A 57 2.07 -14.61 6.19
C LEU A 57 3.12 -15.75 6.21
N ALA A 58 4.29 -15.46 5.65
CA ALA A 58 5.42 -16.36 5.50
C ALA A 58 6.72 -15.56 5.73
N ASP A 59 7.82 -16.00 5.14
CA ASP A 59 9.06 -15.22 5.04
C ASP A 59 8.91 -14.18 3.92
N ASP A 60 9.31 -12.93 4.18
CA ASP A 60 9.32 -11.82 3.22
C ASP A 60 8.08 -11.69 2.32
N ASN A 61 6.89 -11.48 2.92
CA ASN A 61 5.68 -11.23 2.14
C ASN A 61 4.71 -10.23 2.77
N THR A 62 3.66 -9.89 2.03
CA THR A 62 2.51 -9.11 2.47
C THR A 62 1.24 -9.93 2.35
N VAL A 63 0.25 -9.65 3.19
CA VAL A 63 -1.12 -10.15 3.08
C VAL A 63 -2.08 -8.97 3.12
N GLY A 64 -3.00 -8.92 2.17
CA GLY A 64 -4.01 -7.88 2.07
C GLY A 64 -4.64 -7.82 0.68
N PRO A 65 -5.41 -6.77 0.38
CA PRO A 65 -5.80 -5.71 1.32
C PRO A 65 -6.83 -6.18 2.35
N PHE A 66 -6.69 -5.70 3.58
CA PHE A 66 -7.78 -5.63 4.56
C PHE A 66 -8.48 -4.28 4.41
N VAL A 67 -9.82 -4.29 4.42
CA VAL A 67 -10.63 -3.07 4.27
C VAL A 67 -11.03 -2.56 5.65
N MET A 68 -10.54 -1.39 6.04
CA MET A 68 -10.98 -0.72 7.27
C MET A 68 -12.40 -0.19 7.10
N GLN A 69 -13.26 -0.29 8.12
CA GLN A 69 -14.64 0.19 8.04
C GLN A 69 -14.74 1.71 7.89
N THR A 70 -13.79 2.44 8.45
CA THR A 70 -13.63 3.90 8.33
C THR A 70 -12.27 4.21 7.72
N SER A 71 -12.18 5.25 6.88
CA SER A 71 -10.87 5.68 6.35
C SER A 71 -10.04 6.30 7.47
N PHE A 72 -8.75 5.99 7.51
CA PHE A 72 -7.79 6.55 8.47
C PHE A 72 -7.05 7.72 7.82
N GLU A 73 -7.05 8.89 8.44
CA GLU A 73 -6.29 10.04 7.94
C GLU A 73 -4.79 9.85 8.23
N TYR A 74 -3.98 9.91 7.18
CA TYR A 74 -2.55 9.68 7.24
C TYR A 74 -1.81 10.65 6.34
N TYR A 75 -1.08 11.60 6.93
CA TYR A 75 -0.54 12.74 6.20
C TYR A 75 -1.68 13.52 5.50
N TRP A 76 -1.49 14.06 4.30
CA TRP A 76 -2.51 14.86 3.60
C TRP A 76 -3.58 14.01 2.87
N TYR A 77 -3.66 12.70 3.15
CA TYR A 77 -4.55 11.78 2.45
C TYR A 77 -5.17 10.78 3.41
N SER A 78 -6.27 10.15 2.99
CA SER A 78 -6.94 9.11 3.75
C SER A 78 -6.66 7.72 3.17
N ARG A 79 -6.61 6.71 4.04
CA ARG A 79 -6.35 5.31 3.69
C ARG A 79 -7.51 4.42 4.09
N LYS A 80 -7.93 3.55 3.17
CA LYS A 80 -9.04 2.60 3.36
C LYS A 80 -8.59 1.15 3.45
N PHE A 81 -7.46 0.86 2.81
CA PHE A 81 -6.92 -0.49 2.66
C PHE A 81 -5.59 -0.59 3.39
N VAL A 82 -5.35 -1.72 4.03
CA VAL A 82 -4.09 -2.01 4.72
C VAL A 82 -3.55 -3.37 4.30
N TRP A 83 -2.27 -3.43 4.00
CA TRP A 83 -1.51 -4.65 3.82
C TRP A 83 -0.64 -4.88 5.05
N ILE A 84 -0.60 -6.11 5.51
CA ILE A 84 0.16 -6.53 6.69
C ILE A 84 1.41 -7.24 6.18
N GLY A 85 2.59 -6.74 6.53
CA GLY A 85 3.87 -7.31 6.13
C GLY A 85 4.44 -8.26 7.16
N SER A 86 4.97 -9.41 6.74
CA SER A 86 5.57 -10.41 7.64
C SER A 86 6.65 -9.82 8.56
N ASN A 87 7.39 -8.83 8.07
CA ASN A 87 8.47 -8.18 8.80
C ASN A 87 8.03 -7.11 9.81
N GLY A 88 6.76 -7.07 10.23
CA GLY A 88 6.34 -6.25 11.38
C GLY A 88 6.00 -4.79 11.07
N TYR A 89 5.57 -4.53 9.83
CA TYR A 89 5.03 -3.26 9.36
C TYR A 89 3.60 -3.46 8.81
N ILE A 90 2.89 -2.36 8.62
CA ILE A 90 1.73 -2.29 7.73
C ILE A 90 2.00 -1.28 6.63
N ALA A 91 1.44 -1.48 5.45
CA ALA A 91 1.54 -0.56 4.31
C ALA A 91 0.16 -0.26 3.74
N PHE A 92 0.00 0.87 3.06
CA PHE A 92 -1.28 1.28 2.46
C PHE A 92 -1.35 1.07 0.94
N ALA A 93 -0.33 0.39 0.39
CA ALA A 93 -0.32 -0.21 -0.93
C ALA A 93 0.31 -1.61 -0.84
N ASP A 94 0.09 -2.46 -1.84
CA ASP A 94 0.78 -3.74 -1.91
C ASP A 94 2.27 -3.52 -2.23
N GLY A 95 3.13 -3.88 -1.30
CA GLY A 95 4.57 -3.75 -1.43
C GLY A 95 5.29 -4.45 -0.30
N ASN A 96 6.23 -5.33 -0.65
CA ASN A 96 7.05 -6.01 0.34
C ASN A 96 8.24 -5.14 0.75
N ILE A 97 8.53 -5.11 2.06
CA ILE A 97 9.75 -4.57 2.66
C ILE A 97 10.46 -5.73 3.37
N ALA A 98 11.67 -6.06 2.90
CA ALA A 98 12.52 -7.15 3.40
C ALA A 98 13.89 -6.61 3.83
N SER A 99 14.66 -7.42 4.58
CA SER A 99 16.01 -7.03 5.00
C SER A 99 16.94 -6.86 3.78
N PRO A 100 17.79 -5.82 3.72
CA PRO A 100 18.00 -4.78 4.73
C PRO A 100 16.94 -3.67 4.69
N PHE A 101 16.43 -3.31 5.88
CA PHE A 101 15.35 -2.32 6.00
C PHE A 101 15.83 -0.87 5.78
N PRO A 102 15.01 -0.02 5.12
CA PRO A 102 15.36 1.37 4.89
C PRO A 102 15.43 2.18 6.20
N THR A 103 16.12 3.33 6.15
CA THR A 103 15.94 4.38 7.16
C THR A 103 14.59 5.06 6.96
N ILE A 104 14.01 5.64 8.01
CA ILE A 104 12.71 6.32 7.90
C ILE A 104 12.92 7.83 8.15
N PRO A 105 12.48 8.72 7.25
CA PRO A 105 11.98 8.45 5.90
C PRO A 105 13.11 8.11 4.91
N SER A 106 12.80 7.35 3.86
CA SER A 106 13.68 7.09 2.72
C SER A 106 12.87 6.88 1.44
N ALA A 107 12.95 7.85 0.52
CA ALA A 107 12.23 7.76 -0.74
C ALA A 107 12.73 6.61 -1.61
N GLY A 108 11.79 5.79 -2.09
CA GLY A 108 12.02 4.72 -3.06
C GLY A 108 11.79 3.34 -2.45
N GLY A 109 11.48 2.36 -3.31
CA GLY A 109 10.95 1.08 -2.85
C GLY A 109 9.48 1.20 -2.44
N THR A 110 9.07 0.41 -1.46
CA THR A 110 7.72 0.50 -0.86
C THR A 110 7.70 1.64 0.15
N ASN A 111 6.99 2.73 -0.17
CA ASN A 111 6.69 3.83 0.75
C ASN A 111 5.31 3.61 1.42
N ASP A 112 4.79 4.62 2.12
CA ASP A 112 3.41 4.64 2.64
C ASP A 112 3.14 3.54 3.68
N PHE A 113 3.94 3.53 4.74
CA PHE A 113 3.95 2.45 5.72
C PHE A 113 4.13 2.93 7.16
N ILE A 114 3.70 2.07 8.09
CA ILE A 114 3.91 2.19 9.52
C ILE A 114 4.74 0.98 9.97
N ALA A 115 5.94 1.25 10.45
CA ALA A 115 6.84 0.26 11.02
C ALA A 115 6.60 0.15 12.53
N GLY A 116 5.90 -0.91 12.97
CA GLY A 116 5.66 -1.16 14.39
C GLY A 116 6.91 -1.72 15.08
N MET A 117 7.43 -2.82 14.54
CA MET A 117 8.74 -3.37 14.91
C MET A 117 9.39 -3.96 13.67
N MET A 118 9.56 -3.12 12.64
CA MET A 118 9.99 -3.60 11.34
C MET A 118 11.39 -4.21 11.44
N SER A 119 11.47 -5.52 11.24
CA SER A 119 12.68 -6.32 11.43
C SER A 119 12.54 -7.65 10.69
N ASP A 120 13.63 -8.39 10.57
CA ASP A 120 13.67 -9.66 9.84
C ASP A 120 12.91 -10.73 10.63
N LEU A 121 11.58 -10.79 10.46
CA LEU A 121 10.65 -11.63 11.20
C LEU A 121 10.16 -12.78 10.32
N ASN A 122 9.91 -13.93 10.94
CA ASN A 122 9.57 -15.13 10.19
C ASN A 122 8.25 -15.75 10.68
N PHE A 123 7.32 -15.99 9.75
CA PHE A 123 6.09 -16.77 9.99
C PHE A 123 6.21 -18.23 9.50
N GLY A 124 7.27 -18.56 8.76
CA GLY A 124 7.52 -19.89 8.21
C GLY A 124 8.32 -20.81 9.14
N GLY A 125 8.33 -22.10 8.80
CA GLY A 125 9.11 -23.12 9.51
C GLY A 125 8.27 -23.98 10.47
N THR A 126 8.65 -25.26 10.58
CA THR A 126 7.92 -26.22 11.43
C THR A 126 8.01 -25.80 12.90
N GLY A 127 6.86 -25.74 13.57
CA GLY A 127 6.78 -25.39 15.00
C GLY A 127 6.99 -23.91 15.31
N ASN A 128 7.07 -23.04 14.30
CA ASN A 128 7.09 -21.60 14.49
C ASN A 128 5.77 -21.13 15.14
N PRO A 129 5.81 -20.44 16.31
CA PRO A 129 4.60 -20.03 17.03
C PRO A 129 3.97 -18.72 16.53
N ALA A 130 4.51 -18.10 15.47
CA ALA A 130 4.07 -16.81 14.96
C ALA A 130 2.57 -16.78 14.62
N GLN A 131 1.88 -15.76 15.12
CA GLN A 131 0.51 -15.45 14.74
C GLN A 131 0.36 -13.95 14.52
N CYS A 132 -0.54 -13.57 13.61
CA CYS A 132 -0.94 -12.18 13.43
C CYS A 132 -2.47 -12.10 13.43
N TYR A 133 -3.03 -11.11 14.12
CA TYR A 133 -4.46 -10.88 14.20
C TYR A 133 -4.80 -9.47 13.74
N TYR A 134 -5.95 -9.35 13.07
CA TYR A 134 -6.52 -8.09 12.62
C TYR A 134 -7.92 -7.93 13.22
N LEU A 135 -8.19 -6.79 13.87
CA LEU A 135 -9.51 -6.40 14.32
C LEU A 135 -9.78 -4.95 13.95
N ASP A 136 -10.97 -4.68 13.44
CA ASP A 136 -11.44 -3.33 13.15
C ASP A 136 -12.87 -3.18 13.65
N ASP A 137 -13.14 -2.18 14.49
CA ASP A 137 -14.47 -1.88 15.03
C ASP A 137 -15.10 -0.60 14.44
N GLY A 138 -14.47 -0.01 13.44
CA GLY A 138 -14.88 1.24 12.78
C GLY A 138 -14.34 2.51 13.42
N VAL A 139 -13.81 2.43 14.64
CA VAL A 139 -13.09 3.54 15.29
C VAL A 139 -11.62 3.18 15.47
N VAL A 140 -11.34 1.95 15.86
CA VAL A 140 -10.00 1.45 16.12
C VAL A 140 -9.73 0.23 15.24
N THR A 141 -8.64 0.29 14.48
CA THR A 141 -8.04 -0.85 13.80
C THR A 141 -6.80 -1.31 14.57
N THR A 142 -6.78 -2.56 15.05
CA THR A 142 -5.66 -3.16 15.77
C THR A 142 -5.08 -4.33 14.97
N ILE A 143 -3.76 -4.31 14.79
CA ILE A 143 -2.98 -5.40 14.19
C ILE A 143 -1.98 -5.89 15.23
N SER A 144 -2.14 -7.13 15.70
CA SER A 144 -1.27 -7.72 16.73
C SER A 144 -0.41 -8.82 16.15
N TYR A 145 0.91 -8.69 16.30
CA TYR A 145 1.90 -9.73 16.05
C TYR A 145 2.14 -10.46 17.38
N ILE A 146 1.91 -11.76 17.43
CA ILE A 146 1.96 -12.58 18.65
C ILE A 146 3.04 -13.65 18.49
N ASN A 147 4.02 -13.63 19.39
CA ASN A 147 5.15 -14.56 19.43
C ASN A 147 5.90 -14.73 18.09
N VAL A 148 6.03 -13.67 17.31
CA VAL A 148 6.67 -13.74 15.98
C VAL A 148 8.19 -13.72 16.16
N PRO A 149 8.91 -14.82 15.85
CA PRO A 149 10.35 -14.87 16.01
C PRO A 149 11.06 -14.11 14.89
N PHE A 150 12.33 -13.79 15.11
CA PHE A 150 13.21 -13.35 14.03
C PHE A 150 13.53 -14.50 13.09
N TRP A 151 13.78 -14.19 11.83
CA TRP A 151 14.39 -15.11 10.88
C TRP A 151 15.80 -15.52 11.36
N SER A 152 16.18 -16.76 11.06
CA SER A 152 17.53 -17.26 11.33
C SER A 152 18.00 -18.17 10.20
N PRO A 153 19.26 -18.05 9.73
CA PRO A 153 19.82 -18.97 8.76
C PRO A 153 20.10 -20.35 9.37
N THR A 154 20.06 -20.47 10.70
CA THR A 154 20.28 -21.74 11.41
C THR A 154 18.95 -22.42 11.76
N ALA A 155 18.91 -23.76 11.64
CA ALA A 155 17.75 -24.54 12.04
C ALA A 155 17.36 -24.24 13.51
N PRO A 156 16.06 -24.05 13.81
CA PRO A 156 14.89 -24.40 12.99
C PRO A 156 14.46 -23.35 11.94
N GLY A 157 15.27 -22.31 11.70
CA GLY A 157 14.99 -21.24 10.73
C GLY A 157 14.44 -19.96 11.38
N TRP A 158 14.38 -19.92 12.71
CA TRP A 158 13.85 -18.79 13.47
C TRP A 158 14.39 -18.78 14.91
N THR A 159 14.37 -17.62 15.57
CA THR A 159 14.84 -17.43 16.95
C THR A 159 14.13 -16.28 17.65
N GLY A 160 14.07 -16.32 18.99
CA GLY A 160 13.43 -15.28 19.79
C GLY A 160 11.90 -15.31 19.71
N SER A 161 11.28 -14.23 20.14
CA SER A 161 9.83 -14.05 20.15
C SER A 161 9.52 -12.57 20.37
N ASN A 162 8.69 -12.01 19.50
CA ASN A 162 8.28 -10.61 19.53
C ASN A 162 6.75 -10.53 19.54
N THR A 163 6.22 -9.81 20.52
CA THR A 163 4.78 -9.56 20.67
C THR A 163 4.53 -8.06 20.79
N PHE A 164 3.91 -7.50 19.76
CA PHE A 164 3.63 -6.08 19.64
C PHE A 164 2.37 -5.84 18.81
N GLN A 165 1.84 -4.62 18.86
CA GLN A 165 0.65 -4.24 18.10
C GLN A 165 0.79 -2.85 17.49
N ILE A 166 0.16 -2.67 16.33
CA ILE A 166 -0.04 -1.38 15.66
C ILE A 166 -1.53 -1.08 15.77
N ILE A 167 -1.87 0.10 16.30
CA ILE A 167 -3.24 0.55 16.54
C ILE A 167 -3.44 1.87 15.80
N LEU A 168 -4.45 1.92 14.94
CA LEU A 168 -4.90 3.12 14.24
C LEU A 168 -6.23 3.57 14.85
N ASN A 169 -6.30 4.82 15.29
CA ASN A 169 -7.54 5.40 15.81
C ASN A 169 -8.07 6.43 14.82
N THR A 170 -9.21 6.16 14.19
CA THR A 170 -9.81 7.04 13.18
C THR A 170 -10.51 8.25 13.79
N ALA A 171 -10.77 8.27 15.11
CA ALA A 171 -11.40 9.41 15.78
C ALA A 171 -10.46 10.61 15.92
N ASP A 172 -9.16 10.38 16.05
CA ASP A 172 -8.13 11.41 16.27
C ASP A 172 -6.87 11.25 15.40
N SER A 173 -6.87 10.27 14.50
CA SER A 173 -5.78 9.94 13.57
C SER A 173 -4.46 9.59 14.27
N THR A 174 -4.52 9.17 15.54
CA THR A 174 -3.32 8.72 16.25
C THR A 174 -2.93 7.31 15.84
N ILE A 175 -1.61 7.08 15.83
CA ILE A 175 -1.01 5.76 15.60
C ILE A 175 -0.32 5.36 16.88
N THR A 176 -0.72 4.24 17.50
CA THR A 176 -0.06 3.72 18.69
C THR A 176 0.63 2.40 18.37
N VAL A 177 1.92 2.29 18.70
CA VAL A 177 2.66 1.04 18.68
C VAL A 177 2.89 0.60 20.13
N GLN A 178 2.51 -0.62 20.49
CA GLN A 178 2.73 -1.15 21.83
C GLN A 178 3.52 -2.46 21.80
N PHE A 179 4.46 -2.61 22.73
CA PHE A 179 5.34 -3.78 22.83
C PHE A 179 5.03 -4.52 24.14
N GLN A 180 4.52 -5.74 24.02
CA GLN A 180 4.29 -6.60 25.18
C GLN A 180 5.56 -7.36 25.57
N GLY A 181 6.32 -7.83 24.58
CA GLY A 181 7.55 -8.57 24.84
C GLY A 181 8.43 -8.68 23.60
N GLN A 182 9.73 -8.73 23.85
CA GLN A 182 10.78 -8.86 22.84
C GLN A 182 11.86 -9.78 23.42
N SER A 183 12.28 -10.77 22.66
CA SER A 183 13.41 -11.63 23.00
C SER A 183 14.13 -12.11 21.74
N GLY A 184 15.42 -12.43 21.86
CA GLY A 184 16.27 -12.79 20.73
C GLY A 184 16.85 -11.58 20.01
N LEU A 185 17.63 -11.84 18.96
CA LEU A 185 18.33 -10.84 18.16
C LEU A 185 18.07 -11.11 16.68
N THR A 186 17.86 -10.06 15.90
CA THR A 186 17.91 -10.13 14.43
C THR A 186 19.37 -10.27 13.96
N GLN A 187 19.59 -10.85 12.78
CA GLN A 187 20.92 -11.09 12.20
C GLN A 187 21.71 -9.81 11.96
N ASN A 188 21.05 -8.76 11.45
CA ASN A 188 21.72 -7.55 10.96
C ASN A 188 21.55 -6.34 11.91
N ASN A 189 20.95 -6.55 13.07
CA ASN A 189 20.56 -5.48 14.00
C ASN A 189 19.78 -4.36 13.29
N ASP A 190 18.74 -4.70 12.53
CA ASP A 190 18.07 -3.85 11.55
C ASP A 190 16.61 -3.51 11.90
N ILE A 191 16.32 -3.36 13.20
CA ILE A 191 14.97 -2.99 13.68
C ILE A 191 14.66 -1.52 13.34
N LYS A 192 13.47 -1.23 12.81
CA LYS A 192 12.96 0.11 12.56
C LYS A 192 11.59 0.29 13.23
N VAL A 193 11.39 1.43 13.87
CA VAL A 193 10.08 1.88 14.36
C VAL A 193 9.84 3.28 13.84
N GLY A 194 8.74 3.49 13.14
CA GLY A 194 8.52 4.75 12.43
C GLY A 194 7.25 4.78 11.59
N ILE A 195 7.00 5.95 11.00
CA ILE A 195 5.93 6.21 10.04
C ILE A 195 6.53 6.90 8.82
N GLU A 196 6.05 6.58 7.62
CA GLU A 196 6.51 7.16 6.37
C GLU A 196 5.35 7.41 5.40
N SER A 197 5.30 8.62 4.84
CA SER A 197 4.29 9.01 3.87
C SER A 197 4.49 8.34 2.50
N VAL A 198 3.48 8.43 1.64
CA VAL A 198 3.52 7.97 0.24
C VAL A 198 4.66 8.57 -0.60
N ALA A 199 5.11 9.78 -0.28
CA ALA A 199 6.26 10.39 -0.95
C ALA A 199 7.60 9.74 -0.56
N GLY A 200 7.64 9.01 0.57
CA GLY A 200 8.85 8.40 1.13
C GLY A 200 9.89 9.40 1.65
N SER A 201 9.73 10.70 1.39
CA SER A 201 10.62 11.78 1.83
C SER A 201 10.16 12.49 3.11
N ILE A 202 8.97 12.14 3.60
CA ILE A 202 8.36 12.68 4.82
C ILE A 202 7.99 11.50 5.72
N GLY A 203 8.44 11.56 6.97
CA GLY A 203 8.31 10.46 7.93
C GLY A 203 8.92 10.81 9.28
N LEU A 204 8.63 9.99 10.29
CA LEU A 204 9.28 10.02 11.60
C LEU A 204 9.80 8.64 11.95
N GLN A 205 11.11 8.54 12.11
CA GLN A 205 11.72 7.41 12.81
C GLN A 205 11.74 7.68 14.31
N HIS A 206 11.13 6.79 15.07
CA HIS A 206 11.32 6.75 16.52
C HIS A 206 12.69 6.16 16.85
N SER A 207 12.97 4.98 16.30
CA SER A 207 14.20 4.25 16.60
C SER A 207 14.72 3.42 15.44
N SER A 208 16.05 3.25 15.41
CA SER A 208 16.76 2.33 14.54
C SER A 208 17.66 1.46 15.39
N ASN A 209 17.66 0.15 15.14
CA ASN A 209 18.59 -0.81 15.72
C ASN A 209 18.52 -0.85 17.26
N VAL A 210 17.32 -0.56 17.79
CA VAL A 210 16.98 -0.55 19.21
C VAL A 210 15.90 -1.58 19.44
N TYR A 211 16.13 -2.48 20.38
CA TYR A 211 15.17 -3.48 20.80
C TYR A 211 14.17 -2.86 21.79
N PRO A 212 12.86 -2.92 21.52
CA PRO A 212 11.86 -2.40 22.43
C PRO A 212 11.81 -3.22 23.72
N THR A 213 11.49 -2.56 24.84
CA THR A 213 11.23 -3.22 26.11
C THR A 213 9.76 -3.63 26.22
N GLY A 214 9.44 -4.67 26.99
CA GLY A 214 8.05 -5.06 27.24
C GLY A 214 7.33 -4.07 28.15
N GLY A 215 6.03 -3.88 27.95
CA GLY A 215 5.23 -2.89 28.69
C GLY A 215 5.45 -1.45 28.22
N TYR A 216 5.86 -1.26 26.96
CA TYR A 216 6.23 0.02 26.38
C TYR A 216 5.28 0.43 25.27
N ALA A 217 5.00 1.73 25.13
CA ALA A 217 4.16 2.26 24.06
C ALA A 217 4.76 3.52 23.43
N ILE A 218 4.53 3.70 22.14
CA ILE A 218 4.84 4.90 21.36
C ILE A 218 3.55 5.36 20.70
N ARG A 219 3.28 6.66 20.70
CA ARG A 219 2.16 7.25 19.99
C ARG A 219 2.62 8.36 19.08
N TYR A 220 2.24 8.27 17.80
CA TYR A 220 2.33 9.34 16.83
C TYR A 220 1.02 10.13 16.85
N TYR A 221 1.14 11.45 16.87
CA TYR A 221 0.03 12.39 16.92
C TYR A 221 -0.08 13.13 15.59
N TYR A 222 -1.26 13.03 14.99
CA TYR A 222 -1.62 13.75 13.78
C TYR A 222 -1.62 15.26 14.05
N PRO A 223 -1.04 16.09 13.16
CA PRO A 223 -1.03 17.54 13.39
C PRO A 223 -2.43 18.14 13.25
N PRO A 224 -2.86 19.04 14.14
CA PRO A 224 -4.14 19.76 13.97
C PRO A 224 -4.11 20.71 12.76
N THR A 225 -2.94 21.04 12.24
CA THR A 225 -2.75 21.85 11.03
C THR A 225 -1.48 21.39 10.33
N ALA A 226 -1.55 21.11 9.03
CA ALA A 226 -0.38 20.73 8.24
C ALA A 226 0.67 21.86 8.23
N LEU A 227 1.94 21.49 8.32
CA LEU A 227 3.08 22.41 8.24
C LEU A 227 3.70 22.50 6.84
N LEU A 228 3.21 21.68 5.90
CA LEU A 228 3.69 21.58 4.54
C LEU A 228 2.54 21.72 3.55
N ASP A 229 2.74 22.60 2.57
CA ASP A 229 1.94 22.67 1.37
C ASP A 229 2.37 21.54 0.42
N VAL A 230 1.40 20.73 0.00
CA VAL A 230 1.58 19.57 -0.87
C VAL A 230 0.74 19.77 -2.12
N THR A 231 1.44 19.96 -3.24
CA THR A 231 0.85 20.01 -4.58
C THR A 231 0.89 18.59 -5.16
N ASP A 232 -0.26 18.01 -5.48
CA ASP A 232 -0.35 16.63 -5.99
C ASP A 232 -1.62 16.46 -6.83
N ALA A 233 -1.47 16.15 -8.12
CA ALA A 233 -2.59 15.81 -8.98
C ALA A 233 -2.51 14.35 -9.43
N THR A 234 -3.66 13.69 -9.49
CA THR A 234 -3.75 12.32 -9.97
C THR A 234 -4.69 12.18 -11.15
N VAL A 235 -4.48 11.13 -11.95
CA VAL A 235 -5.48 10.65 -12.89
C VAL A 235 -6.43 9.71 -12.15
N ILE A 236 -7.66 10.15 -11.88
CA ILE A 236 -8.66 9.36 -11.14
C ILE A 236 -9.15 8.19 -11.98
N TYR A 237 -9.58 8.44 -13.21
CA TYR A 237 -9.98 7.39 -14.15
C TYR A 237 -9.88 7.82 -15.61
N ASN A 238 -9.80 6.84 -16.50
CA ASN A 238 -9.97 7.00 -17.94
C ASN A 238 -11.36 6.50 -18.32
N THR A 239 -12.10 7.28 -19.09
CA THR A 239 -13.50 7.04 -19.53
C THR A 239 -14.53 6.96 -18.40
N ASP A 240 -14.48 5.93 -17.56
CA ASP A 240 -15.48 5.60 -16.55
C ASP A 240 -14.79 5.10 -15.26
N PRO A 241 -15.33 5.39 -14.06
CA PRO A 241 -14.80 4.89 -12.81
C PRO A 241 -14.64 3.36 -12.80
N GLY A 242 -13.47 2.87 -12.37
CA GLY A 242 -13.19 1.44 -12.27
C GLY A 242 -12.97 0.71 -13.62
N SER A 243 -13.04 1.41 -14.76
CA SER A 243 -12.87 0.79 -16.07
C SER A 243 -11.40 0.53 -16.40
N GLY A 244 -10.90 -0.65 -16.03
CA GLY A 244 -9.54 -1.11 -16.34
C GLY A 244 -9.30 -1.48 -17.82
N GLY A 245 -10.38 -1.76 -18.57
CA GLY A 245 -10.28 -1.99 -20.01
C GLY A 245 -11.61 -1.95 -20.76
N ARG A 246 -11.55 -1.86 -22.09
CA ARG A 246 -12.74 -1.79 -22.96
C ARG A 246 -12.51 -2.51 -24.29
N PHE A 247 -13.54 -3.21 -24.76
CA PHE A 247 -13.55 -3.79 -26.11
C PHE A 247 -14.08 -2.79 -27.13
N LEU A 248 -13.50 -2.80 -28.34
CA LEU A 248 -13.90 -1.98 -29.47
C LEU A 248 -14.08 -2.84 -30.72
N SER A 249 -15.05 -2.49 -31.56
CA SER A 249 -15.24 -3.18 -32.84
C SER A 249 -14.25 -2.69 -33.88
N ARG A 250 -13.57 -3.59 -34.59
CA ARG A 250 -12.71 -3.23 -35.73
C ARG A 250 -13.53 -2.48 -36.79
N ASN A 251 -13.03 -1.33 -37.24
CA ASN A 251 -13.73 -0.39 -38.12
C ASN A 251 -15.09 0.09 -37.58
N GLY A 252 -15.31 -0.03 -36.27
CA GLY A 252 -16.48 0.49 -35.58
C GLY A 252 -16.35 1.99 -35.30
N ASN A 253 -17.18 2.46 -34.36
CA ASN A 253 -17.14 3.84 -33.90
C ASN A 253 -15.77 4.21 -33.33
N SER A 254 -15.35 5.45 -33.59
CA SER A 254 -14.16 6.01 -32.95
C SER A 254 -14.34 6.03 -31.43
N PHE A 255 -13.26 5.71 -30.72
CA PHE A 255 -13.20 5.75 -29.27
C PHE A 255 -12.90 7.19 -28.79
N PRO A 256 -13.82 7.85 -28.07
CA PRO A 256 -13.56 9.13 -27.46
C PRO A 256 -12.56 8.96 -26.31
N MET A 257 -11.55 9.82 -26.28
CA MET A 257 -10.58 9.87 -25.20
C MET A 257 -11.05 10.90 -24.17
N SER A 258 -11.40 10.44 -22.98
CA SER A 258 -11.73 11.30 -21.84
C SER A 258 -11.14 10.75 -20.55
N THR A 259 -10.84 11.65 -19.61
CA THR A 259 -10.26 11.30 -18.32
C THR A 259 -10.73 12.29 -17.26
N VAL A 260 -10.90 11.81 -16.04
CA VAL A 260 -11.05 12.70 -14.87
C VAL A 260 -9.74 12.70 -14.11
N ILE A 261 -9.29 13.91 -13.82
CA ILE A 261 -8.14 14.19 -12.96
C ILE A 261 -8.63 14.84 -11.66
N GLY A 262 -7.85 14.73 -10.60
CA GLY A 262 -8.16 15.37 -9.31
C GLY A 262 -6.94 15.93 -8.64
N ASN A 263 -7.14 16.95 -7.81
CA ASN A 263 -6.14 17.46 -6.89
C ASN A 263 -6.29 16.74 -5.55
N ILE A 264 -5.30 15.92 -5.21
CA ILE A 264 -5.24 15.18 -3.95
C ILE A 264 -4.19 15.74 -2.99
N GLY A 265 -3.59 16.89 -3.34
CA GLY A 265 -2.79 17.70 -2.45
C GLY A 265 -3.65 18.47 -1.45
N ASN A 266 -3.00 19.33 -0.65
CA ASN A 266 -3.67 20.20 0.32
C ASN A 266 -3.64 21.70 -0.06
N VAL A 267 -3.23 22.01 -1.29
CA VAL A 267 -3.24 23.37 -1.87
C VAL A 267 -3.74 23.35 -3.32
N ASP A 268 -4.21 24.49 -3.80
CA ASP A 268 -4.64 24.67 -5.19
C ASP A 268 -3.48 24.51 -6.19
N ILE A 269 -3.77 23.98 -7.38
CA ILE A 269 -2.80 23.81 -8.47
C ILE A 269 -3.09 24.80 -9.58
N ASN A 270 -2.16 25.73 -9.82
CA ASN A 270 -2.36 26.84 -10.76
C ASN A 270 -2.11 26.51 -12.23
N SER A 271 -1.27 25.52 -12.57
CA SER A 271 -1.09 25.15 -13.97
C SER A 271 -0.36 23.83 -14.11
N PHE A 272 -0.85 23.00 -15.03
CA PHE A 272 -0.17 21.79 -15.47
C PHE A 272 -0.74 21.31 -16.81
N MET A 273 -0.17 20.24 -17.33
CA MET A 273 -0.57 19.63 -18.60
C MET A 273 -1.09 18.22 -18.36
N THR A 274 -2.19 17.88 -19.01
CA THR A 274 -2.61 16.48 -19.20
C THR A 274 -2.31 16.06 -20.62
N THR A 275 -1.93 14.80 -20.82
CA THR A 275 -1.74 14.20 -22.14
C THR A 275 -2.51 12.91 -22.22
N GLY A 276 -3.45 12.82 -23.16
CA GLY A 276 -4.14 11.58 -23.50
C GLY A 276 -3.53 10.99 -24.76
N SER A 277 -3.18 9.70 -24.74
CA SER A 277 -2.63 8.99 -25.90
C SER A 277 -3.16 7.56 -25.99
N VAL A 278 -3.52 7.11 -27.19
CA VAL A 278 -3.68 5.67 -27.46
C VAL A 278 -2.41 5.15 -28.12
N LEU A 279 -1.82 4.10 -27.55
CA LEU A 279 -0.62 3.43 -28.06
C LEU A 279 -0.95 2.00 -28.46
N ASN A 280 -0.33 1.49 -29.52
CA ASN A 280 -0.45 0.07 -29.86
C ASN A 280 0.41 -0.82 -28.94
N ALA A 281 0.32 -2.14 -29.12
CA ALA A 281 1.11 -3.12 -28.38
C ALA A 281 2.64 -2.89 -28.47
N ALA A 282 3.13 -2.35 -29.61
CA ALA A 282 4.54 -2.00 -29.78
C ALA A 282 4.94 -0.66 -29.14
N GLY A 283 4.00 0.06 -28.50
CA GLY A 283 4.24 1.37 -27.90
C GLY A 283 4.25 2.54 -28.87
N ALA A 284 3.83 2.34 -30.13
CA ALA A 284 3.68 3.44 -31.08
C ALA A 284 2.38 4.20 -30.82
N VAL A 285 2.48 5.51 -30.65
CA VAL A 285 1.33 6.42 -30.49
C VAL A 285 0.48 6.41 -31.76
N GLN A 286 -0.81 6.12 -31.60
CA GLN A 286 -1.80 6.12 -32.67
C GLN A 286 -2.55 7.45 -32.75
N VAL A 287 -2.83 8.03 -31.58
CA VAL A 287 -3.44 9.35 -31.42
C VAL A 287 -2.98 9.93 -30.10
N THR A 288 -2.82 11.25 -30.03
CA THR A 288 -2.45 11.95 -28.80
C THR A 288 -2.92 13.40 -28.84
N GLU A 289 -3.16 13.96 -27.67
CA GLU A 289 -3.35 15.39 -27.47
C GLU A 289 -2.86 15.81 -26.09
N GLN A 290 -2.41 17.04 -25.96
CA GLN A 290 -2.11 17.67 -24.68
C GLN A 290 -3.11 18.79 -24.41
N VAL A 291 -3.67 18.82 -23.21
CA VAL A 291 -4.64 19.83 -22.78
C VAL A 291 -4.10 20.53 -21.54
N PRO A 292 -3.95 21.87 -21.55
CA PRO A 292 -3.56 22.63 -20.37
C PRO A 292 -4.71 22.66 -19.36
N VAL A 293 -4.36 22.52 -18.08
CA VAL A 293 -5.25 22.75 -16.95
C VAL A 293 -4.74 23.99 -16.24
N ASN A 294 -5.56 25.04 -16.24
CA ASN A 294 -5.16 26.37 -15.75
C ASN A 294 -5.46 26.61 -14.28
N PHE A 295 -6.22 25.73 -13.65
CA PHE A 295 -6.54 25.79 -12.23
C PHE A 295 -7.23 24.48 -11.83
N LEU A 296 -6.87 23.95 -10.67
CA LEU A 296 -7.61 22.88 -10.00
C LEU A 296 -7.56 23.16 -8.50
N GLU A 297 -8.73 23.42 -7.91
CA GLU A 297 -8.84 23.69 -6.47
C GLU A 297 -8.47 22.45 -5.64
N VAL A 298 -8.06 22.66 -4.40
CA VAL A 298 -7.87 21.58 -3.42
C VAL A 298 -9.13 20.71 -3.32
N GLU A 299 -8.95 19.38 -3.28
CA GLU A 299 -10.03 18.37 -3.34
C GLU A 299 -10.91 18.40 -4.60
N GLY A 300 -10.62 19.30 -5.56
CA GLY A 300 -11.36 19.43 -6.81
C GLY A 300 -10.99 18.39 -7.85
N ASP A 301 -11.95 18.06 -8.73
CA ASP A 301 -11.73 17.25 -9.92
C ASP A 301 -12.19 17.96 -11.19
N THR A 302 -11.75 17.45 -12.35
CA THR A 302 -12.23 17.96 -13.64
C THR A 302 -12.16 16.91 -14.74
N LEU A 303 -13.16 16.94 -15.63
CA LEU A 303 -13.23 16.10 -16.82
C LEU A 303 -12.46 16.77 -17.97
N ILE A 304 -11.45 16.06 -18.47
CA ILE A 304 -10.75 16.42 -19.69
C ILE A 304 -11.30 15.57 -20.84
N ASN A 305 -11.79 16.25 -21.87
CA ASN A 305 -12.14 15.64 -23.15
C ASN A 305 -11.07 16.00 -24.17
N TYR A 306 -10.41 14.98 -24.72
CA TYR A 306 -9.46 15.18 -25.79
C TYR A 306 -10.20 15.27 -27.13
N THR A 307 -9.82 16.23 -27.97
CA THR A 307 -10.39 16.50 -29.29
C THR A 307 -10.24 15.31 -30.25
N PRO A 308 -9.03 14.73 -30.44
CA PRO A 308 -8.90 13.63 -31.37
C PRO A 308 -9.44 12.34 -30.74
N GLN A 309 -10.01 11.49 -31.57
CA GLN A 309 -10.56 10.20 -31.17
C GLN A 309 -9.72 9.08 -31.79
N PHE A 310 -9.68 7.93 -31.12
CA PHE A 310 -8.98 6.76 -31.65
C PHE A 310 -9.88 5.99 -32.62
N SER A 311 -9.42 5.80 -33.87
CA SER A 311 -10.14 4.97 -34.85
C SER A 311 -9.65 3.51 -34.77
N PRO A 312 -10.50 2.53 -34.40
CA PRO A 312 -10.09 1.15 -34.20
C PRO A 312 -9.99 0.36 -35.53
N ALA A 313 -9.09 0.75 -36.43
CA ALA A 313 -9.02 0.16 -37.78
C ALA A 313 -8.39 -1.25 -37.84
N VAL A 314 -7.51 -1.56 -36.88
CA VAL A 314 -6.75 -2.82 -36.83
C VAL A 314 -7.07 -3.55 -35.53
N ALA A 315 -7.37 -4.85 -35.63
CA ALA A 315 -7.61 -5.68 -34.46
C ALA A 315 -6.32 -5.89 -33.65
N GLY A 316 -6.44 -5.92 -32.33
CA GLY A 316 -5.32 -6.08 -31.40
C GLY A 316 -5.50 -5.29 -30.10
N THR A 317 -4.49 -5.39 -29.24
CA THR A 317 -4.45 -4.69 -27.95
C THR A 317 -3.75 -3.33 -28.08
N TYR A 318 -4.35 -2.35 -27.43
CA TYR A 318 -3.90 -0.98 -27.32
C TYR A 318 -3.96 -0.53 -25.85
N ARG A 319 -3.30 0.58 -25.55
CA ARG A 319 -3.30 1.22 -24.23
C ARG A 319 -3.78 2.65 -24.39
N TYR A 320 -4.89 3.00 -23.77
CA TYR A 320 -5.24 4.39 -23.55
C TYR A 320 -4.56 4.88 -22.27
N ARG A 321 -3.59 5.77 -22.43
CA ARG A 321 -2.77 6.31 -21.35
C ARG A 321 -3.07 7.78 -21.18
N THR A 322 -3.31 8.18 -19.94
CA THR A 322 -3.32 9.58 -19.52
C THR A 322 -2.10 9.83 -18.65
N THR A 323 -1.41 10.95 -18.87
CA THR A 323 -0.31 11.42 -18.02
C THR A 323 -0.49 12.87 -17.62
N ILE A 324 -0.19 13.20 -16.37
CA ILE A 324 -0.07 14.56 -15.83
C ILE A 324 1.41 14.96 -15.81
N SER A 325 1.70 16.23 -16.13
CA SER A 325 3.06 16.76 -16.13
C SER A 325 3.09 18.27 -15.92
N GLY A 326 4.23 18.80 -15.50
CA GLY A 326 4.44 20.25 -15.38
C GLY A 326 3.99 20.86 -14.04
N ILE A 327 3.59 20.04 -13.07
CA ILE A 327 3.31 20.50 -11.70
C ILE A 327 4.65 20.80 -11.02
N THR A 328 4.80 22.02 -10.50
CA THR A 328 6.02 22.43 -9.81
C THR A 328 5.96 21.98 -8.36
N GLY A 329 7.02 21.31 -7.89
CA GLY A 329 7.14 20.90 -6.48
C GLY A 329 6.28 19.69 -6.10
N GLU A 330 5.74 18.96 -7.07
CA GLU A 330 4.95 17.76 -6.82
C GLU A 330 5.81 16.65 -6.19
N LEU A 331 5.36 16.15 -5.04
CA LEU A 331 6.09 15.16 -4.25
C LEU A 331 5.78 13.72 -4.68
N VAL A 332 4.57 13.49 -5.17
CA VAL A 332 4.08 12.16 -5.59
C VAL A 332 3.82 12.23 -7.07
N THR A 333 4.64 11.54 -7.87
CA THR A 333 4.49 11.54 -9.34
C THR A 333 4.11 10.16 -9.88
N THR A 334 4.06 9.15 -9.02
CA THR A 334 3.73 7.76 -9.37
C THR A 334 2.25 7.58 -9.72
N ASN A 335 1.40 8.47 -9.24
CA ASN A 335 -0.05 8.58 -9.48
C ASN A 335 -0.41 9.51 -10.66
N ASN A 336 0.57 10.10 -11.35
CA ASN A 336 0.37 11.00 -12.49
C ASN A 336 -0.01 10.26 -13.77
N GLN A 337 -0.06 8.93 -13.76
CA GLN A 337 -0.34 8.13 -14.95
C GLN A 337 -1.37 7.06 -14.66
N LEU A 338 -2.35 6.94 -15.56
CA LEU A 338 -3.28 5.82 -15.59
C LEU A 338 -3.34 5.22 -16.99
N ILE A 339 -3.38 3.88 -17.05
CA ILE A 339 -3.52 3.12 -18.28
C ILE A 339 -4.82 2.32 -18.23
N GLN A 340 -5.61 2.44 -19.30
CA GLN A 340 -6.76 1.60 -19.58
C GLN A 340 -6.44 0.74 -20.81
N GLU A 341 -6.69 -0.57 -20.73
CA GLU A 341 -6.52 -1.47 -21.86
C GLU A 341 -7.66 -1.28 -22.88
N LEU A 342 -7.33 -1.20 -24.16
CA LEU A 342 -8.31 -1.22 -25.24
C LEU A 342 -8.06 -2.44 -26.12
N VAL A 343 -9.10 -3.26 -26.34
CA VAL A 343 -8.99 -4.46 -27.19
C VAL A 343 -9.89 -4.30 -28.40
N VAL A 344 -9.30 -4.11 -29.57
CA VAL A 344 -10.03 -4.04 -30.84
C VAL A 344 -10.25 -5.46 -31.35
N VAL A 345 -11.50 -5.90 -31.42
CA VAL A 345 -11.87 -7.24 -31.89
C VAL A 345 -12.31 -7.23 -33.35
N ASP A 346 -11.92 -8.25 -34.10
CA ASP A 346 -12.38 -8.42 -35.48
C ASP A 346 -13.82 -8.94 -35.51
N THR A 347 -14.76 -8.03 -35.73
CA THR A 347 -16.20 -8.31 -35.78
C THR A 347 -16.64 -8.94 -37.10
N THR A 348 -15.74 -9.17 -38.06
CA THR A 348 -16.04 -9.94 -39.27
C THR A 348 -15.99 -11.45 -39.04
N LEU A 349 -15.41 -11.89 -37.91
CA LEU A 349 -15.38 -13.29 -37.50
C LEU A 349 -16.75 -13.74 -36.95
N ALA A 350 -17.03 -15.04 -37.01
CA ALA A 350 -18.26 -15.61 -36.47
C ALA A 350 -18.29 -15.63 -34.93
N LEU A 351 -17.11 -15.70 -34.30
CA LEU A 351 -16.94 -15.67 -32.84
C LEU A 351 -15.81 -14.69 -32.50
N GLN A 352 -15.99 -13.93 -31.42
CA GLN A 352 -14.96 -13.05 -30.85
C GLN A 352 -14.57 -13.57 -29.46
N ASP A 353 -13.27 -13.64 -29.22
CA ASP A 353 -12.71 -13.93 -27.90
C ASP A 353 -12.49 -12.61 -27.15
N LEU A 354 -13.31 -12.34 -26.14
CA LEU A 354 -13.20 -11.14 -25.29
C LEU A 354 -12.32 -11.46 -24.09
N ARG A 355 -11.06 -11.04 -24.16
CA ARG A 355 -10.05 -11.29 -23.13
C ARG A 355 -9.14 -10.10 -22.90
N TYR A 356 -8.64 -9.98 -21.67
CA TYR A 356 -7.62 -9.01 -21.25
C TYR A 356 -6.26 -9.67 -20.94
N HIS A 357 -6.14 -10.98 -21.13
CA HIS A 357 -4.88 -11.68 -20.96
C HIS A 357 -4.12 -11.78 -22.29
N GLY A 358 -2.78 -11.79 -22.19
CA GLY A 358 -1.89 -11.97 -23.34
C GLY A 358 -1.94 -13.38 -23.94
N ALA A 359 -1.09 -13.61 -24.95
CA ALA A 359 -0.94 -14.93 -25.58
C ALA A 359 -0.24 -15.96 -24.68
N THR A 360 0.48 -15.49 -23.66
CA THR A 360 1.20 -16.29 -22.67
C THR A 360 0.86 -15.78 -21.28
N ASP A 361 1.02 -16.64 -20.28
CA ASP A 361 0.99 -16.22 -18.87
C ASP A 361 2.16 -15.24 -18.67
N ASP A 362 1.86 -14.01 -18.27
CA ASP A 362 2.84 -12.94 -18.04
C ASP A 362 3.41 -12.96 -16.60
N GLY A 363 3.00 -13.96 -15.82
CA GLY A 363 3.37 -14.11 -14.41
C GLY A 363 2.52 -13.26 -13.46
N ILE A 364 1.62 -12.42 -13.97
CA ILE A 364 0.69 -11.62 -13.18
C ILE A 364 -0.61 -12.44 -13.05
N GLY A 365 -0.64 -13.30 -12.02
CA GLY A 365 -1.77 -14.15 -11.72
C GLY A 365 -2.40 -13.81 -10.37
N LEU A 366 -3.65 -14.21 -10.18
CA LEU A 366 -4.28 -14.20 -8.86
C LEU A 366 -4.04 -15.56 -8.21
N SER A 367 -3.55 -15.55 -6.97
CA SER A 367 -3.33 -16.75 -6.19
C SER A 367 -4.14 -16.70 -4.90
N TRP A 368 -4.68 -17.86 -4.52
CA TRP A 368 -5.48 -18.01 -3.32
C TRP A 368 -4.97 -19.25 -2.58
N ASN A 369 -4.72 -19.12 -1.29
CA ASN A 369 -4.26 -20.25 -0.46
C ASN A 369 -5.43 -21.02 0.21
N GLY A 370 -6.64 -20.91 -0.37
CA GLY A 370 -7.90 -21.43 0.17
C GLY A 370 -8.87 -20.34 0.67
N GLY A 371 -10.09 -20.71 1.08
CA GLY A 371 -11.09 -19.80 1.67
C GLY A 371 -12.15 -19.24 0.69
N ASN A 372 -12.91 -18.23 1.14
CA ASN A 372 -13.99 -17.55 0.39
C ASN A 372 -13.46 -16.40 -0.52
N GLY A 373 -12.23 -16.51 -1.00
CA GLY A 373 -11.64 -15.52 -1.92
C GLY A 373 -12.16 -15.67 -3.34
N GLY A 374 -12.22 -14.57 -4.09
CA GLY A 374 -12.64 -14.59 -5.49
C GLY A 374 -12.34 -13.28 -6.22
N VAL A 375 -12.37 -13.35 -7.55
CA VAL A 375 -12.26 -12.19 -8.44
C VAL A 375 -13.46 -12.16 -9.36
N GLY A 376 -13.93 -10.95 -9.67
CA GLY A 376 -14.88 -10.70 -10.74
C GLY A 376 -14.19 -9.98 -11.89
N VAL A 377 -14.53 -10.36 -13.12
CA VAL A 377 -14.20 -9.57 -14.31
C VAL A 377 -15.52 -9.17 -14.96
N TYR A 378 -15.71 -7.87 -15.15
CA TYR A 378 -16.85 -7.33 -15.88
C TYR A 378 -16.45 -7.15 -17.34
N ILE A 379 -17.19 -7.78 -18.27
CA ILE A 379 -16.91 -7.76 -19.70
C ILE A 379 -18.10 -7.14 -20.43
N VAL A 380 -17.86 -6.02 -21.10
CA VAL A 380 -18.85 -5.37 -21.95
C VAL A 380 -18.50 -5.65 -23.42
N PRO A 381 -19.35 -6.34 -24.19
CA PRO A 381 -19.09 -6.57 -25.61
C PRO A 381 -19.14 -5.24 -26.39
N PRO A 382 -18.39 -5.12 -27.50
CA PRO A 382 -18.31 -3.86 -28.25
C PRO A 382 -19.50 -3.61 -29.18
N TYR A 383 -20.54 -4.44 -29.10
CA TYR A 383 -21.76 -4.35 -29.90
C TYR A 383 -22.91 -5.08 -29.17
N HIS A 384 -24.14 -4.70 -29.49
CA HIS A 384 -25.35 -5.37 -29.04
C HIS A 384 -26.32 -5.59 -30.21
N PRO A 385 -27.12 -6.68 -30.21
CA PRO A 385 -27.10 -7.76 -29.23
C PRO A 385 -25.84 -8.63 -29.33
N ALA A 386 -25.42 -9.21 -28.21
CA ALA A 386 -24.33 -10.17 -28.13
C ALA A 386 -24.76 -11.35 -27.25
N TYR A 387 -24.21 -12.53 -27.52
CA TYR A 387 -24.50 -13.75 -26.77
C TYR A 387 -23.19 -14.45 -26.40
N ALA A 388 -22.99 -14.69 -25.11
CA ALA A 388 -21.86 -15.48 -24.62
C ALA A 388 -22.14 -16.97 -24.84
N THR A 389 -21.42 -17.60 -25.76
CA THR A 389 -21.57 -19.03 -26.09
C THR A 389 -20.76 -19.95 -25.18
N ALA A 390 -19.64 -19.45 -24.64
CA ALA A 390 -18.76 -20.17 -23.73
C ALA A 390 -17.89 -19.18 -22.93
N THR A 391 -17.33 -19.66 -21.83
CA THR A 391 -16.27 -18.99 -21.08
C THR A 391 -15.16 -19.99 -20.77
N THR A 392 -13.92 -19.51 -20.76
CA THR A 392 -12.74 -20.33 -20.47
C THR A 392 -11.91 -19.68 -19.39
N ILE A 393 -11.36 -20.50 -18.49
CA ILE A 393 -10.43 -20.07 -17.45
C ILE A 393 -9.18 -20.94 -17.55
N ARG A 394 -8.03 -20.31 -17.36
CA ARG A 394 -6.74 -20.96 -17.31
C ARG A 394 -6.24 -21.00 -15.87
N ILE A 395 -6.03 -22.20 -15.34
CA ILE A 395 -5.44 -22.42 -14.01
C ILE A 395 -3.98 -22.81 -14.22
N VAL A 396 -3.06 -21.93 -13.83
CA VAL A 396 -1.61 -22.14 -14.01
C VAL A 396 -1.08 -23.21 -13.06
N SER A 397 -1.54 -23.22 -11.80
CA SER A 397 -1.18 -24.23 -10.80
C SER A 397 -2.33 -24.48 -9.81
N ASN A 398 -2.43 -25.70 -9.27
CA ASN A 398 -3.37 -26.06 -8.21
C ASN A 398 -2.73 -27.05 -7.23
N LEU A 399 -1.66 -26.61 -6.57
CA LEU A 399 -0.82 -27.45 -5.71
C LEU A 399 -1.57 -28.02 -4.50
N ASN A 400 -2.60 -27.31 -4.01
CA ASN A 400 -3.37 -27.68 -2.82
C ASN A 400 -4.73 -28.33 -3.14
N LEU A 401 -4.98 -28.70 -4.40
CA LEU A 401 -6.25 -29.30 -4.85
C LEU A 401 -7.47 -28.45 -4.46
N ALA A 402 -7.34 -27.13 -4.49
CA ALA A 402 -8.43 -26.22 -4.19
C ALA A 402 -9.57 -26.40 -5.20
N SER A 403 -10.81 -26.36 -4.71
CA SER A 403 -11.99 -26.34 -5.56
C SER A 403 -12.15 -24.97 -6.22
N PHE A 404 -12.51 -24.96 -7.49
CA PHE A 404 -12.80 -23.74 -8.24
C PHE A 404 -14.26 -23.72 -8.69
N ASN A 405 -14.95 -22.59 -8.49
CA ASN A 405 -16.29 -22.35 -8.99
C ASN A 405 -16.30 -21.04 -9.77
N MET A 406 -16.84 -21.06 -10.99
CA MET A 406 -17.13 -19.86 -11.78
C MET A 406 -18.63 -19.74 -11.97
N LYS A 407 -19.14 -18.51 -11.87
CA LYS A 407 -20.50 -18.18 -12.26
C LYS A 407 -20.47 -16.97 -13.17
N VAL A 408 -21.16 -17.08 -14.30
CA VAL A 408 -21.34 -15.99 -15.26
C VAL A 408 -22.74 -15.45 -15.07
N TYR A 409 -22.83 -14.13 -14.92
CA TYR A 409 -24.08 -13.41 -14.82
C TYR A 409 -24.21 -12.55 -16.08
N ALA A 410 -25.42 -12.49 -16.64
CA ALA A 410 -25.77 -11.39 -17.52
C ALA A 410 -26.25 -10.25 -16.62
N ASP A 411 -25.64 -9.07 -16.77
CA ASP A 411 -26.11 -7.82 -16.17
C ASP A 411 -27.18 -7.20 -17.08
#